data_AF-A0A7W1K563-F1
#
_entry.id   AF-A0A7W1K563-F1
#
_cell.length_a   1.000
_cell.length_b   1.000
_cell.length_c   1.000
_cell.angle_alpha   90.00
_cell.angle_beta   90.00
_cell.angle_gamma   90.00
#
_symmetry.space_group_name_H-M   'P 1'
#
loop_
_entity.id
_entity.type
_entity.pdbx_description
1 polymer ?
#
loop_
_entity_poly.entity_id
_entity_poly.type
_entity_poly.pdbx_seq_one_letter_code
_entity_poly.pdbx_strand_id
1 'polypeptide(L)' 'MLDQQTKQQLKEKFPQLKSQIKQRFPALSDDDLDSTQGDADQLCSKIEQKTGQQRDQVEQTLKQLVSSS' A
#
# COMPACT_ATOMS: atom_id res chain seq x y z
N MET A 1 3.31 -8.15 -9.76
CA MET A 1 2.35 -9.03 -9.06
C MET A 1 2.87 -9.35 -7.65
N LEU A 2 2.13 -8.93 -6.63
CA LEU A 2 2.40 -9.23 -5.22
C LEU A 2 2.06 -10.69 -4.89
N ASP A 3 3.02 -11.41 -4.32
CA ASP A 3 2.83 -12.74 -3.76
C ASP A 3 1.80 -12.72 -2.62
N GLN A 4 1.04 -13.81 -2.44
CA GLN A 4 0.02 -13.88 -1.37
C GLN A 4 0.61 -13.66 0.02
N GLN A 5 1.83 -14.15 0.26
CA GLN A 5 2.54 -13.92 1.52
C GLN A 5 2.77 -12.43 1.78
N THR A 6 3.15 -11.67 0.76
CA THR A 6 3.38 -10.22 0.86
C THR A 6 2.07 -9.50 1.14
N LYS A 7 0.96 -9.90 0.50
CA LYS A 7 -0.37 -9.33 0.76
C LYS A 7 -0.81 -9.55 2.20
N GLN A 8 -0.58 -10.76 2.73
CA GLN A 8 -0.91 -11.10 4.11
C GLN A 8 -0.07 -10.31 5.11
N GLN A 9 1.25 -10.28 4.90
CA GLN A 9 2.14 -9.48 5.77
C GLN A 9 1.85 -7.99 5.69
N LEU A 10 1.47 -7.48 4.52
CA LEU A 10 1.07 -6.09 4.36
C LEU A 10 -0.17 -5.77 5.18
N LYS A 11 -1.15 -6.67 5.23
CA LYS A 11 -2.35 -6.53 6.05
C LYS A 11 -2.03 -6.56 7.55
N GLU A 12 -1.16 -7.49 7.98
CA GLU A 12 -0.77 -7.62 9.38
C GLU A 12 0.10 -6.46 9.87
N LYS A 13 1.09 -6.06 9.06
CA LYS A 13 1.97 -4.92 9.35
C LYS A 13 1.36 -3.59 8.87
N PHE A 14 0.13 -3.58 8.34
CA PHE A 14 -0.51 -2.41 7.76
C PHE A 14 -0.43 -1.16 8.65
N PRO A 15 -0.79 -1.19 9.95
CA PRO A 15 -0.73 0.01 10.79
C PRO A 15 0.69 0.60 10.91
N GLN A 16 1.73 -0.24 10.86
CA GLN A 16 3.13 0.22 10.88
C GLN A 16 3.57 0.73 9.51
N LEU A 17 3.18 0.03 8.45
CA LEU A 17 3.49 0.40 7.07
C LEU A 17 2.68 1.63 6.63
N LYS A 18 1.50 1.90 7.19
CA LYS A 18 0.61 3.03 6.87
C LYS A 18 1.35 4.36 6.93
N SER A 19 2.14 4.57 7.98
CA SER A 19 3.00 5.76 8.12
C SER A 19 4.00 5.89 6.98
N GLN A 20 4.65 4.80 6.58
CA GLN A 20 5.61 4.78 5.47
C GLN A 20 4.92 4.96 4.11
N ILE A 21 3.76 4.32 3.91
CA ILE A 21 2.93 4.45 2.71
C ILE A 21 2.51 5.92 2.56
N LYS A 22 2.03 6.56 3.62
CA LYS A 22 1.66 7.98 3.61
C LYS A 22 2.83 8.91 3.28
N GLN A 23 4.03 8.60 3.78
CA GLN A 23 5.24 9.35 3.41
C GLN A 23 5.62 9.16 1.92
N ARG A 24 5.42 7.96 1.37
CA ARG A 24 5.66 7.67 -0.05
C ARG A 24 4.60 8.26 -0.97
N PHE A 25 3.34 8.28 -0.52
CA PHE A 25 2.18 8.74 -1.27
C PHE A 25 1.49 9.90 -0.53
N PRO A 26 2.02 11.12 -0.62
CA PRO A 26 1.45 12.28 0.06
C PRO A 26 0.04 12.67 -0.46
N ALA A 27 -0.38 12.12 -1.61
CA ALA A 27 -1.73 12.31 -2.13
C ALA A 27 -2.81 11.48 -1.40
N LEU A 28 -2.41 10.48 -0.61
CA LEU A 28 -3.33 9.66 0.17
C LEU A 28 -3.56 10.27 1.56
N SER A 29 -4.81 10.27 1.99
CA SER A 29 -5.15 10.59 3.37
C SER A 29 -5.16 9.34 4.26
N ASP A 30 -5.04 9.55 5.57
CA ASP A 30 -5.14 8.47 6.57
C ASP A 30 -6.45 7.68 6.42
N ASP A 31 -7.53 8.36 6.06
CA ASP A 31 -8.87 7.81 5.84
C ASP A 31 -8.95 6.91 4.59
N ASP A 32 -8.28 7.32 3.50
CA ASP A 32 -8.20 6.54 2.26
C ASP A 32 -7.43 5.23 2.50
N LEU A 33 -6.36 5.30 3.30
CA LEU A 33 -5.59 4.13 3.72
C LEU A 33 -6.40 3.24 4.67
N ASP A 34 -7.09 3.83 5.66
CA ASP A 34 -7.89 3.06 6.61
C ASP A 34 -9.03 2.29 5.94
N SER A 35 -9.69 2.91 4.95
CA SER A 35 -10.75 2.28 4.15
C SER A 35 -10.28 1.02 3.41
N THR A 36 -9.00 0.90 3.11
CA THR A 36 -8.45 -0.31 2.44
C THR A 36 -8.21 -1.46 3.41
N GLN A 37 -8.18 -1.19 4.73
CA GLN A 37 -7.89 -2.16 5.79
C GLN A 37 -6.62 -3.00 5.56
N GLY A 38 -5.61 -2.44 4.87
CA GLY A 38 -4.39 -3.17 4.52
C GLY A 38 -4.58 -4.23 3.44
N ASP A 39 -5.65 -4.15 2.65
CA ASP A 39 -5.80 -4.95 1.46
C ASP A 39 -4.94 -4.36 0.33
N ALA A 40 -3.95 -5.13 -0.13
CA ALA A 40 -3.00 -4.66 -1.13
C ALA A 40 -3.66 -4.36 -2.50
N ASP A 41 -4.71 -5.10 -2.85
CA ASP A 41 -5.45 -4.87 -4.10
C ASP A 41 -6.24 -3.56 -4.02
N GLN A 42 -6.96 -3.33 -2.92
CA GLN A 42 -7.66 -2.07 -2.66
C GLN A 42 -6.70 -0.89 -2.57
N LEU A 43 -5.56 -1.04 -1.89
CA LEU A 43 -4.52 -0.01 -1.81
C LEU A 43 -4.00 0.34 -3.20
N CYS A 44 -3.63 -0.65 -4.00
CA CYS A 44 -3.17 -0.41 -5.36
C CYS A 44 -4.19 0.38 -6.19
N SER A 45 -5.46 -0.02 -6.17
CA SER A 45 -6.51 0.70 -6.89
C SER A 45 -6.74 2.11 -6.36
N LYS A 46 -6.74 2.31 -5.03
CA LYS A 46 -6.94 3.63 -4.42
C LYS A 46 -5.78 4.58 -4.73
N ILE A 47 -4.55 4.06 -4.65
CA ILE A 47 -3.33 4.80 -4.96
C ILE A 47 -3.30 5.19 -6.42
N GLU A 48 -3.58 4.25 -7.33
CA GLU A 48 -3.67 4.53 -8.77
C GLU A 48 -4.69 5.65 -9.06
N GLN A 49 -5.87 5.60 -8.44
CA GLN A 49 -6.89 6.65 -8.62
C GLN A 49 -6.49 8.02 -8.05
N LYS A 50 -5.79 8.07 -6.91
CA LYS A 50 -5.44 9.32 -6.23
C LYS A 50 -4.16 9.95 -6.77
N THR A 51 -3.16 9.13 -7.06
CA THR A 51 -1.82 9.55 -7.50
C THR A 51 -1.67 9.53 -9.01
N GLY A 52 -2.50 8.77 -9.73
CA GLY A 52 -2.32 8.49 -11.15
C GLY A 52 -1.15 7.54 -11.44
N GLN A 53 -0.53 6.95 -10.41
CA GLN A 53 0.58 6.02 -10.61
C GLN A 53 0.11 4.67 -11.13
N GLN A 54 0.91 4.07 -12.00
CA GLN A 54 0.63 2.72 -12.50
C GLN A 54 0.66 1.71 -11.35
N ARG A 55 -0.30 0.79 -11.36
CA ARG A 55 -0.37 -0.36 -10.46
C ARG A 55 0.97 -1.04 -10.19
N ASP A 56 1.82 -1.23 -11.20
CA ASP A 56 3.12 -1.89 -11.04
C ASP A 56 4.06 -1.11 -10.09
N GLN A 57 4.11 0.22 -10.21
CA GLN A 57 4.88 1.09 -9.31
C GLN A 57 4.38 1.02 -7.87
N VAL A 58 3.06 0.96 -7.71
CA VAL A 58 2.43 0.84 -6.40
C VAL A 58 2.76 -0.53 -5.78
N GLU A 59 2.58 -1.61 -6.53
CA GLU A 59 2.93 -2.96 -6.10
C GLU A 59 4.40 -3.09 -5.70
N GLN A 60 5.31 -2.49 -6.48
CA GLN A 60 6.74 -2.45 -6.14
C GLN A 60 7.00 -1.70 -4.84
N THR A 61 6.35 -0.55 -4.63
CA THR A 61 6.50 0.24 -3.41
C THR A 61 5.98 -0.53 -2.19
N LEU A 62 4.79 -1.12 -2.29
CA LEU A 62 4.21 -1.93 -1.21
C LEU A 62 5.09 -3.15 -0.91
N LYS A 63 5.63 -3.82 -1.93
CA LYS A 63 6.57 -4.94 -1.77
C LYS A 63 7.84 -4.48 -1.05
N GLN A 64 8.44 -3.37 -1.46
CA GLN A 64 9.63 -2.80 -0.84
C GLN A 64 9.39 -2.47 0.64
N LEU A 65 8.23 -1.89 0.97
CA LEU A 65 7.87 -1.56 2.35
C LEU A 65 7.73 -2.81 3.23
N VAL A 66 7.09 -3.86 2.73
CA VAL A 66 6.95 -5.14 3.44
C VAL A 66 8.30 -5.86 3.58
N SER A 67 9.11 -5.87 2.52
CA SER A 67 10.43 -6.54 2.52
C SER A 67 11.49 -5.79 3.32
N SER A 68 11.32 -4.49 3.56
CA SER A 68 12.24 -3.68 4.38
C SER A 68 11.93 -3.74 5.88
N SER A 69 11.02 -4.62 6.32
CA SER A 69 10.53 -4.74 7.70
C SER A 69 10.51 -6.16 8.23
#